data_AF-A0A1T4T9N6-F1
#
_entry.id   AF-A0A1T4T9N6-F1
#
_cell.length_a   1.000
_cell.length_b   1.000
_cell.length_c   1.000
_cell.angle_alpha   90.00
_cell.angle_beta   90.00
_cell.angle_gamma   90.00
#
_symmetry.space_group_name_H-M   'P 1'
#
loop_
_entity.id
_entity.type
_entity.pdbx_description
1 polymer ?
#
loop_
_entity_poly.entity_id
_entity_poly.type
_entity_poly.pdbx_seq_one_letter_code
_entity_poly.pdbx_strand_id
1 'polypeptide(L)'
;MALYSRALSANPQGIEAKIGLGQCYLSLGAGDEAAAQFRDVLLRRESDVEARRGLAAALIAEGQPALAEKQAEVALQTDSRDFRAMNVMGIALDMQGRHAEAQAQYLAGLQVVPNDVALRSNMGLSLAISGQAQEAIAQLLPVAGGPGSDARVRQNLALAYAMAGDFEGALQISRHDLDEARAQQQLSYFMRLRSLPPAERSIELRRNPNFFPQSTLRLPQPSGKTN
;
A
#
# COMPACT_ATOMS: atom_id res chain seq x y z
N MET A 1 -3.17 20.16 3.87
CA MET A 1 -2.29 20.88 2.91
C MET A 1 -2.17 22.38 3.21
N ALA A 2 -3.22 23.19 3.07
CA ALA A 2 -3.13 24.67 3.25
C ALA A 2 -2.55 25.12 4.61
N LEU A 3 -2.86 24.41 5.70
CA LEU A 3 -2.31 24.67 7.02
C LEU A 3 -0.78 24.46 7.07
N TYR A 4 -0.28 23.35 6.53
CA TYR A 4 1.15 23.04 6.48
C TYR A 4 1.90 23.98 5.52
N SER A 5 1.31 24.29 4.36
CA SER A 5 1.89 25.27 3.43
C SER A 5 2.04 26.64 4.09
N ARG A 6 1.02 27.09 4.85
CA ARG A 6 1.08 28.34 5.62
C ARG A 6 2.12 28.29 6.74
N ALA A 7 2.23 27.17 7.46
CA ALA A 7 3.27 26.97 8.46
C ALA A 7 4.67 27.05 7.84
N LEU A 8 4.86 26.48 6.64
CA LEU A 8 6.12 26.55 5.90
C LEU A 8 6.39 27.93 5.29
N SER A 9 5.37 28.73 4.97
CA SER A 9 5.57 30.13 4.60
C SER A 9 6.13 30.96 5.77
N ALA A 10 5.74 30.63 7.02
CA ALA A 10 6.25 31.29 8.21
C ALA A 10 7.60 30.72 8.69
N ASN A 11 7.81 29.42 8.55
CA ASN A 11 9.07 28.73 8.84
C ASN A 11 9.35 27.67 7.77
N PRO A 12 10.14 27.99 6.74
CA PRO A 12 10.46 27.06 5.65
C PRO A 12 11.21 25.80 6.06
N GLN A 13 11.72 25.75 7.30
CA GLN A 13 12.48 24.63 7.84
C GLN A 13 11.69 23.84 8.91
N GLY A 14 10.40 24.14 9.12
CA GLY A 14 9.56 23.43 10.09
C GLY A 14 9.42 21.95 9.75
N ILE A 15 10.08 21.08 10.51
CA ILE A 15 10.17 19.63 10.24
C ILE A 15 8.81 18.98 10.30
N GLU A 16 8.03 19.26 11.34
CA GLU A 16 6.71 18.71 11.56
C GLU A 16 5.73 19.11 10.44
N ALA A 17 5.88 20.34 9.93
CA ALA A 17 5.10 20.82 8.80
C ALA A 17 5.47 20.13 7.48
N LYS A 18 6.76 19.81 7.26
CA LYS A 18 7.21 19.03 6.11
C LYS A 18 6.71 17.59 6.16
N ILE A 19 6.80 16.93 7.33
CA ILE A 19 6.24 15.60 7.54
C ILE A 19 4.74 15.60 7.25
N GLY A 20 3.99 16.53 7.84
CA GLY A 20 2.55 16.65 7.62
C GLY A 20 2.17 16.95 6.17
N LEU A 21 2.99 17.75 5.46
CA LEU A 21 2.80 18.02 4.04
C LEU A 21 3.09 16.77 3.18
N GLY A 22 4.16 16.03 3.48
CA GLY A 22 4.48 14.75 2.82
C GLY A 22 3.36 13.72 2.97
N GLN A 23 2.76 13.62 4.16
CA GLN A 23 1.59 12.76 4.41
C GLN A 23 0.36 13.20 3.60
N CYS A 24 0.15 14.51 3.42
CA CYS A 24 -0.91 15.01 2.55
C CYS A 24 -0.67 14.59 1.10
N TYR A 25 0.57 14.74 0.60
CA TYR A 25 0.93 14.33 -0.76
C TYR A 25 0.74 12.84 -0.99
N LEU A 26 1.14 11.98 -0.04
CA LEU A 26 0.86 10.53 -0.09
C LEU A 26 -0.64 10.24 -0.21
N SER A 27 -1.46 10.96 0.57
CA SER A 27 -2.92 10.78 0.55
C SER A 27 -3.54 11.23 -0.78
N LEU A 28 -2.85 12.07 -1.55
CA LEU A 28 -3.25 12.53 -2.88
C LEU A 28 -2.64 11.70 -4.01
N GLY A 29 -1.83 10.68 -3.70
CA GLY A 29 -1.10 9.88 -4.70
C GLY A 29 0.08 10.61 -5.35
N ALA A 30 0.52 11.73 -4.78
CA ALA A 30 1.64 12.54 -5.24
C ALA A 30 2.94 12.07 -4.57
N GLY A 31 3.46 10.91 -4.99
CA GLY A 31 4.59 10.24 -4.34
C GLY A 31 5.90 11.02 -4.49
N ASP A 32 6.17 11.60 -5.65
CA ASP A 32 7.35 12.43 -5.89
C ASP A 32 7.41 13.65 -4.95
N GLU A 33 6.30 14.40 -4.83
CA GLU A 33 6.21 15.55 -3.93
C GLU A 33 6.32 15.13 -2.46
N ALA A 34 5.72 14.00 -2.09
CA ALA A 34 5.86 13.43 -0.76
C ALA A 34 7.33 13.09 -0.46
N ALA A 35 8.00 12.39 -1.37
CA ALA A 35 9.40 12.00 -1.23
C ALA A 35 10.31 13.22 -1.08
N ALA A 36 10.04 14.32 -1.79
CA ALA A 36 10.78 15.56 -1.64
C ALA A 36 10.69 16.13 -0.22
N GLN A 37 9.50 16.15 0.39
CA GLN A 37 9.33 16.65 1.75
C GLN A 37 10.08 15.79 2.78
N PHE A 38 9.98 14.46 2.66
CA PHE A 38 10.66 13.55 3.59
C PHE A 38 12.18 13.59 3.44
N ARG A 39 12.71 13.67 2.21
CA ARG A 39 14.16 13.84 1.97
C ARG A 39 14.69 15.11 2.60
N ASP A 40 13.95 16.22 2.52
CA ASP A 40 14.33 17.48 3.14
C ASP A 40 14.45 17.35 4.67
N VAL A 41 13.50 16.68 5.33
CA VAL A 41 13.60 16.36 6.77
C VAL A 41 14.86 15.55 7.06
N LEU A 42 15.15 14.52 6.24
CA LEU A 42 16.31 13.65 6.43
C LEU A 42 17.66 14.35 6.20
N LEU A 43 17.71 15.47 5.47
CA LEU A 43 18.91 16.32 5.37
C LEU A 43 19.25 17.03 6.69
N ARG A 44 18.37 17.00 7.68
CA ARG A 44 18.55 17.65 8.98
C ARG A 44 18.48 16.67 10.14
N ARG A 45 17.61 15.66 10.03
CA ARG A 45 17.45 14.58 11.00
C ARG A 45 17.58 13.25 10.28
N GLU A 46 18.81 12.80 10.08
CA GLU A 46 19.10 11.59 9.28
C GLU A 46 18.43 10.31 9.83
N SER A 47 18.25 10.26 11.14
CA SER A 47 17.61 9.16 11.89
C SER A 47 16.13 9.40 12.19
N ASP A 48 15.47 10.36 11.54
CA ASP A 48 14.03 10.59 11.74
C ASP A 48 13.22 9.41 11.19
N VAL A 49 12.71 8.56 12.09
CA VAL A 49 11.98 7.32 11.78
C VAL A 49 10.73 7.62 10.95
N GLU A 50 10.00 8.68 11.30
CA GLU A 50 8.77 9.05 10.62
C GLU A 50 9.04 9.51 9.18
N ALA A 51 10.09 10.31 8.97
CA ALA A 51 10.50 10.71 7.63
C ALA A 51 11.06 9.54 6.80
N ARG A 52 11.84 8.62 7.38
CA ARG A 52 12.31 7.40 6.69
C ARG A 52 11.15 6.54 6.24
N ARG A 53 10.19 6.28 7.13
CA ARG A 53 8.97 5.52 6.83
C ARG A 53 8.12 6.23 5.78
N GLY A 54 7.95 7.55 5.89
CA GLY A 54 7.23 8.37 4.92
C GLY A 54 7.86 8.29 3.53
N LEU A 55 9.20 8.38 3.46
CA LEU A 55 9.95 8.23 2.21
C LEU A 55 9.79 6.82 1.62
N ALA A 56 9.82 5.78 2.45
CA ALA A 56 9.58 4.41 2.01
C ALA A 56 8.18 4.25 1.39
N ALA A 57 7.14 4.81 2.03
CA ALA A 57 5.78 4.82 1.49
C ALA A 57 5.67 5.60 0.16
N ALA A 58 6.37 6.73 0.04
CA ALA A 58 6.42 7.51 -1.21
C ALA A 58 7.09 6.72 -2.35
N LEU A 59 8.19 6.02 -2.05
CA LEU A 59 8.88 5.17 -3.02
C LEU A 59 8.03 3.97 -3.46
N ILE A 60 7.16 3.43 -2.60
CA ILE A 60 6.16 2.43 -2.99
C ILE A 60 5.17 3.01 -4.00
N ALA A 61 4.64 4.21 -3.74
CA ALA A 61 3.70 4.87 -4.65
C ALA A 61 4.32 5.11 -6.04
N GLU A 62 5.62 5.42 -6.08
CA GLU A 62 6.39 5.60 -7.31
C GLU A 62 6.91 4.28 -7.93
N GLY A 63 6.49 3.12 -7.42
CA GLY A 63 6.88 1.83 -8.00
C GLY A 63 8.35 1.46 -7.80
N GLN A 64 9.01 1.99 -6.77
CA GLN A 64 10.44 1.78 -6.45
C GLN A 64 10.63 0.93 -5.16
N PRO A 65 10.17 -0.33 -5.13
CA PRO A 65 10.10 -1.11 -3.90
C PRO A 65 11.48 -1.45 -3.31
N ALA A 66 12.51 -1.64 -4.12
CA ALA A 66 13.86 -1.91 -3.62
C ALA A 66 14.47 -0.72 -2.86
N LEU A 67 14.11 0.51 -3.24
CA LEU A 67 14.53 1.70 -2.50
C LEU A 67 13.66 1.89 -1.25
N ALA A 68 12.36 1.59 -1.34
CA ALA A 68 11.47 1.62 -0.20
C ALA A 68 11.92 0.66 0.92
N GLU A 69 12.32 -0.56 0.55
CA GLU A 69 12.87 -1.57 1.47
C GLU A 69 14.05 -1.02 2.27
N LYS A 70 15.04 -0.41 1.60
CA LYS A 70 16.21 0.19 2.26
C LYS A 70 15.82 1.29 3.26
N GLN A 71 14.83 2.11 2.92
CA GLN A 71 14.39 3.17 3.83
C GLN A 71 13.61 2.62 5.03
N ALA A 72 12.79 1.58 4.82
CA ALA A 72 12.08 0.90 5.89
C ALA A 72 13.04 0.13 6.82
N GLU A 73 14.09 -0.49 6.27
CA GLU A 73 15.16 -1.14 7.03
C GLU A 73 15.86 -0.15 7.97
N VAL A 74 16.26 1.02 7.47
CA VAL A 74 16.90 2.06 8.30
C VAL A 74 15.94 2.57 9.39
N ALA A 75 14.64 2.72 9.07
CA ALA A 75 13.64 3.08 10.06
C ALA A 75 13.57 2.02 11.18
N LEU A 76 13.55 0.73 10.83
CA LEU A 76 13.48 -0.39 11.77
C LEU A 76 14.78 -0.62 12.55
N GLN A 77 15.94 -0.26 12.01
CA GLN A 77 17.20 -0.22 12.75
C GLN A 77 17.18 0.85 13.85
N THR A 78 16.46 1.95 13.62
CA THR A 78 16.35 3.06 14.58
C THR A 78 15.24 2.80 15.61
N ASP A 79 14.08 2.32 15.17
CA ASP A 79 12.98 1.87 16.01
C ASP A 79 12.45 0.52 15.52
N SER A 80 12.91 -0.55 16.17
CA SER A 80 12.54 -1.92 15.84
C SER A 80 11.09 -2.28 16.18
N ARG A 81 10.33 -1.38 16.81
CA ARG A 81 8.93 -1.56 17.17
C ARG A 81 7.98 -0.70 16.33
N ASP A 82 8.47 0.06 15.34
CA ASP A 82 7.59 0.81 14.43
C ASP A 82 6.85 -0.17 13.49
N PHE A 83 5.66 -0.60 13.91
CA PHE A 83 4.79 -1.48 13.12
C PHE A 83 4.38 -0.88 11.78
N ARG A 84 4.39 0.46 11.64
CA ARG A 84 4.08 1.10 10.35
C ARG A 84 5.26 1.00 9.41
N ALA A 85 6.50 1.03 9.91
CA ALA A 85 7.68 0.73 9.11
C ALA A 85 7.72 -0.75 8.71
N MET A 86 7.34 -1.67 9.60
CA MET A 86 7.16 -3.10 9.25
C MET A 86 6.11 -3.29 8.15
N ASN A 87 4.99 -2.57 8.23
CA ASN A 87 3.95 -2.63 7.20
C ASN A 87 4.48 -2.18 5.82
N VAL A 88 5.19 -1.05 5.77
CA VAL A 88 5.80 -0.52 4.54
C VAL A 88 6.88 -1.45 4.01
N MET A 89 7.70 -2.06 4.88
CA MET A 89 8.65 -3.11 4.51
C MET A 89 7.94 -4.31 3.86
N GLY A 90 6.85 -4.78 4.46
CA GLY A 90 6.05 -5.88 3.92
C GLY A 90 5.52 -5.57 2.51
N ILE A 91 4.97 -4.36 2.30
CA ILE A 91 4.45 -3.96 0.98
C ILE A 91 5.59 -3.93 -0.05
N ALA A 92 6.75 -3.36 0.31
CA ALA A 92 7.92 -3.33 -0.56
C ALA A 92 8.39 -4.75 -0.95
N LEU A 93 8.37 -5.69 -0.01
CA LEU A 93 8.73 -7.09 -0.25
C LEU A 93 7.70 -7.81 -1.15
N ASP A 94 6.40 -7.58 -0.95
CA ASP A 94 5.35 -8.13 -1.81
C ASP A 94 5.47 -7.63 -3.25
N MET A 95 5.78 -6.35 -3.45
CA MET A 95 6.01 -5.77 -4.78
C MET A 95 7.24 -6.36 -5.49
N GLN A 96 8.17 -6.96 -4.73
CA GLN A 96 9.33 -7.69 -5.23
C GLN A 96 9.06 -9.20 -5.39
N GLY A 97 7.86 -9.68 -5.03
CA GLY A 97 7.51 -11.11 -5.06
C GLY A 97 8.04 -11.92 -3.87
N ARG A 98 8.64 -11.26 -2.86
CA ARG A 98 9.20 -11.88 -1.64
C ARG A 98 8.12 -12.07 -0.58
N HIS A 99 7.06 -12.81 -0.94
CA HIS A 99 5.83 -12.91 -0.13
C HIS A 99 6.03 -13.49 1.27
N ALA A 100 6.86 -14.53 1.42
CA ALA A 100 7.12 -15.12 2.73
C ALA A 100 7.79 -14.11 3.70
N GLU A 101 8.71 -13.30 3.19
CA GLU A 101 9.37 -12.26 3.97
C GLU A 101 8.41 -11.10 4.30
N ALA A 102 7.54 -10.73 3.35
CA ALA A 102 6.48 -9.75 3.57
C ALA A 102 5.54 -10.19 4.70
N GLN A 103 5.08 -11.45 4.66
CA GLN A 103 4.22 -12.05 5.68
C GLN A 103 4.87 -12.05 7.06
N ALA A 104 6.18 -12.30 7.15
CA ALA A 104 6.92 -12.20 8.40
C ALA A 104 6.92 -10.77 8.98
N GLN A 105 7.06 -9.75 8.13
CA GLN A 105 6.99 -8.35 8.56
C GLN A 105 5.58 -7.95 9.02
N TYR A 106 4.53 -8.37 8.30
CA TYR A 106 3.16 -8.10 8.75
C TYR A 106 2.86 -8.79 10.08
N LEU A 107 3.29 -10.04 10.24
CA LEU A 107 3.14 -10.78 11.49
C LEU A 107 3.88 -10.11 12.65
N ALA A 108 5.10 -9.63 12.43
CA ALA A 108 5.84 -8.86 13.43
C ALA A 108 5.09 -7.57 13.82
N GLY A 109 4.54 -6.86 12.84
CA GLY A 109 3.69 -5.69 13.10
C GLY A 109 2.46 -6.04 13.94
N LEU A 110 1.81 -7.17 13.65
CA LEU A 110 0.66 -7.67 14.40
C LEU A 110 1.03 -8.14 15.82
N GLN A 111 2.28 -8.54 16.07
CA GLN A 111 2.74 -8.79 17.44
C GLN A 111 2.86 -7.50 18.26
N VAL A 112 3.13 -6.35 17.62
CA VAL A 112 3.14 -5.04 18.26
C VAL A 112 1.73 -4.48 18.42
N VAL A 113 0.90 -4.58 17.37
CA VAL A 113 -0.48 -4.08 17.32
C VAL A 113 -1.42 -5.17 16.80
N PRO A 114 -1.95 -6.06 17.67
CA PRO A 114 -2.71 -7.26 17.25
C PRO A 114 -3.99 -7.01 16.45
N ASN A 115 -4.59 -5.82 16.59
CA ASN A 115 -5.87 -5.49 15.99
C ASN A 115 -5.73 -4.48 14.83
N ASP A 116 -4.53 -4.28 14.29
CA ASP A 116 -4.34 -3.38 13.16
C ASP A 116 -4.94 -3.96 11.87
N VAL A 117 -5.99 -3.30 11.37
CA VAL A 117 -6.73 -3.73 10.18
C VAL A 117 -5.89 -3.64 8.92
N ALA A 118 -5.01 -2.64 8.81
CA ALA A 118 -4.18 -2.45 7.61
C ALA A 118 -3.14 -3.57 7.47
N LEU A 119 -2.47 -3.93 8.57
CA LEU A 119 -1.54 -5.06 8.61
C LEU A 119 -2.23 -6.39 8.27
N ARG A 120 -3.40 -6.68 8.85
CA ARG A 120 -4.17 -7.89 8.51
C ARG A 120 -4.61 -7.89 7.05
N SER A 121 -5.03 -6.73 6.53
CA SER A 121 -5.46 -6.58 5.14
C SER A 121 -4.32 -6.86 4.15
N ASN A 122 -3.14 -6.28 4.41
CA ASN A 122 -1.96 -6.49 3.57
C ASN A 122 -1.43 -7.92 3.67
N MET A 123 -1.42 -8.51 4.87
CA MET A 123 -1.09 -9.93 5.06
C MET A 123 -2.06 -10.83 4.30
N GLY A 124 -3.36 -10.58 4.39
CA GLY A 124 -4.39 -11.32 3.66
C GLY A 124 -4.21 -11.24 2.15
N LEU A 125 -3.90 -10.05 1.61
CA LEU A 125 -3.58 -9.88 0.20
C LEU A 125 -2.34 -10.70 -0.20
N SER A 126 -1.25 -10.63 0.57
CA SER A 126 -0.01 -11.38 0.34
C SER A 126 -0.25 -12.90 0.34
N LEU A 127 -1.01 -13.41 1.31
CA LEU A 127 -1.41 -14.82 1.41
C LEU A 127 -2.23 -15.24 0.17
N ALA A 128 -3.22 -14.44 -0.23
CA ALA A 128 -4.10 -14.76 -1.36
C ALA A 128 -3.31 -14.88 -2.67
N ILE A 129 -2.45 -13.91 -2.97
CA ILE A 129 -1.71 -13.87 -4.25
C ILE A 129 -0.59 -14.91 -4.29
N SER A 130 -0.01 -15.26 -3.15
CA SER A 130 0.99 -16.33 -3.03
C SER A 130 0.40 -17.75 -3.02
N GLY A 131 -0.94 -17.89 -3.04
CA GLY A 131 -1.64 -19.17 -3.17
C GLY A 131 -2.15 -19.77 -1.85
N GLN A 132 -2.04 -19.05 -0.74
CA GLN A 132 -2.51 -19.43 0.60
C GLN A 132 -3.90 -18.82 0.85
N ALA A 133 -4.86 -19.17 -0.01
CA ALA A 133 -6.16 -18.50 -0.06
C ALA A 133 -7.01 -18.73 1.19
N GLN A 134 -6.96 -19.93 1.77
CA GLN A 134 -7.69 -20.26 3.00
C GLN A 134 -7.16 -19.46 4.19
N GLU A 135 -5.85 -19.34 4.33
CA GLU A 135 -5.20 -18.52 5.35
C GLU A 135 -5.53 -17.03 5.15
N ALA A 136 -5.57 -16.56 3.90
CA ALA A 136 -5.98 -15.20 3.57
C ALA A 136 -7.40 -14.89 4.08
N ILE A 137 -8.36 -15.78 3.80
CA ILE A 137 -9.74 -15.65 4.29
C ILE A 137 -9.74 -15.62 5.83
N ALA A 138 -8.98 -16.48 6.49
CA ALA A 138 -8.91 -16.52 7.96
C ALA A 138 -8.37 -15.22 8.57
N GLN A 139 -7.45 -14.52 7.90
CA GLN A 139 -6.95 -13.21 8.36
C GLN A 139 -7.92 -12.06 8.08
N LEU A 140 -8.63 -12.11 6.94
CA LEU A 140 -9.45 -11.01 6.43
C LEU A 140 -10.89 -11.03 6.96
N LEU A 141 -11.50 -12.21 7.10
CA LEU A 141 -12.89 -12.37 7.49
C LEU A 141 -13.22 -11.70 8.85
N PRO A 142 -12.39 -11.82 9.91
CA PRO A 142 -12.68 -11.19 11.19
C PRO A 142 -12.68 -9.66 11.15
N VAL A 143 -11.98 -9.05 10.19
CA VAL A 143 -11.84 -7.59 10.09
C VAL A 143 -12.71 -6.97 9.00
N ALA A 144 -13.19 -7.74 8.02
CA ALA A 144 -13.91 -7.21 6.87
C ALA A 144 -15.24 -6.51 7.20
N GLY A 145 -15.91 -6.89 8.29
CA GLY A 145 -17.13 -6.22 8.78
C GLY A 145 -16.94 -5.36 10.04
N GLY A 146 -15.71 -5.23 10.53
CA GLY A 146 -15.42 -4.61 11.83
C GLY A 146 -15.07 -3.12 11.77
N PRO A 147 -14.89 -2.47 12.93
CA PRO A 147 -14.39 -1.09 13.02
C PRO A 147 -13.06 -0.93 12.29
N GLY A 148 -12.94 0.11 11.46
CA GLY A 148 -11.73 0.36 10.67
C GLY A 148 -11.65 -0.42 9.35
N SER A 149 -12.64 -1.26 9.05
CA SER A 149 -12.79 -1.88 7.73
C SER A 149 -13.19 -0.85 6.67
N ASP A 150 -12.57 -0.93 5.50
CA ASP A 150 -12.89 -0.13 4.33
C ASP A 150 -13.21 -1.04 3.13
N ALA A 151 -13.57 -0.43 2.00
CA ALA A 151 -13.84 -1.18 0.77
C ALA A 151 -12.66 -2.05 0.35
N ARG A 152 -11.41 -1.58 0.53
CA ARG A 152 -10.20 -2.31 0.15
C ARG A 152 -10.02 -3.59 0.98
N VAL A 153 -10.32 -3.58 2.29
CA VAL A 153 -10.31 -4.81 3.11
C VAL A 153 -11.32 -5.83 2.56
N ARG A 154 -12.54 -5.39 2.24
CA ARG A 154 -13.55 -6.26 1.62
C ARG A 154 -13.13 -6.74 0.23
N GLN A 155 -12.52 -5.90 -0.59
CA GLN A 155 -12.00 -6.31 -1.89
C GLN A 155 -10.87 -7.33 -1.78
N ASN A 156 -9.99 -7.22 -0.78
CA ASN A 156 -8.97 -8.23 -0.49
C ASN A 156 -9.61 -9.56 -0.06
N LEU A 157 -10.70 -9.51 0.72
CA LEU A 157 -11.46 -10.72 1.09
C LEU A 157 -12.14 -11.36 -0.13
N ALA A 158 -12.78 -10.56 -0.99
CA ALA A 158 -13.37 -11.04 -2.24
C ALA A 158 -12.32 -11.70 -3.14
N LEU A 159 -11.14 -11.08 -3.26
CA LEU A 159 -10.01 -11.66 -3.97
C LEU A 159 -9.58 -12.99 -3.34
N ALA A 160 -9.47 -13.08 -2.01
CA ALA A 160 -9.12 -14.30 -1.31
C ALA A 160 -10.12 -15.44 -1.56
N TYR A 161 -11.43 -15.16 -1.54
CA TYR A 161 -12.46 -16.12 -1.94
C TYR A 161 -12.29 -16.59 -3.39
N ALA A 162 -12.05 -15.68 -4.33
CA ALA A 162 -11.79 -16.07 -5.72
C ALA A 162 -10.49 -16.90 -5.88
N MET A 163 -9.45 -16.60 -5.10
CA MET A 163 -8.22 -17.41 -5.02
C MET A 163 -8.43 -18.76 -4.32
N ALA A 164 -9.49 -18.93 -3.52
CA ALA A 164 -9.92 -20.22 -3.00
C ALA A 164 -10.79 -20.99 -4.02
N GLY A 165 -11.38 -20.29 -4.99
CA GLY A 165 -12.27 -20.84 -6.03
C GLY A 165 -13.75 -20.65 -5.70
N ASP A 166 -14.04 -19.97 -4.60
CA ASP A 166 -15.37 -19.58 -4.18
C ASP A 166 -15.78 -18.27 -4.87
N PHE A 167 -16.22 -18.39 -6.10
CA PHE A 167 -16.63 -17.24 -6.91
C PHE A 167 -17.95 -16.62 -6.46
N GLU A 168 -18.82 -17.41 -5.83
CA GLU A 168 -20.07 -16.92 -5.26
C GLU A 168 -19.80 -16.05 -4.02
N GLY A 169 -18.97 -16.54 -3.10
CA GLY A 169 -18.51 -15.78 -1.95
C GLY A 169 -17.76 -14.51 -2.35
N ALA A 170 -16.88 -14.59 -3.35
CA ALA A 170 -16.19 -13.43 -3.90
C ALA A 170 -17.19 -12.36 -4.41
N LEU A 171 -18.18 -12.76 -5.20
CA LEU A 171 -19.19 -11.86 -5.75
C LEU A 171 -20.08 -11.25 -4.66
N GLN A 172 -20.45 -12.05 -3.65
CA GLN A 172 -21.25 -11.58 -2.52
C GLN A 172 -20.52 -10.48 -1.74
N ILE A 173 -19.22 -10.65 -1.47
CA ILE A 173 -18.41 -9.63 -0.81
C ILE A 173 -18.25 -8.38 -1.69
N SER A 174 -17.96 -8.56 -2.99
CA SER A 174 -17.81 -7.43 -3.93
C SER A 174 -19.07 -6.54 -4.03
N ARG A 175 -20.26 -7.14 -3.99
CA ARG A 175 -21.56 -6.44 -4.04
C ARG A 175 -21.82 -5.51 -2.85
N HIS A 176 -21.04 -5.61 -1.78
CA HIS A 176 -21.18 -4.70 -0.65
C HIS A 176 -20.79 -3.25 -1.02
N ASP A 177 -19.81 -3.10 -1.92
CA ASP A 177 -19.26 -1.79 -2.30
C ASP A 177 -19.48 -1.43 -3.78
N LEU A 178 -19.87 -2.42 -4.59
CA LEU A 178 -19.98 -2.31 -6.03
C LEU A 178 -21.40 -2.65 -6.48
N ASP A 179 -21.87 -1.99 -7.54
CA ASP A 179 -23.05 -2.42 -8.27
C ASP A 179 -22.80 -3.78 -8.96
N GLU A 180 -23.89 -4.42 -9.42
CA GLU A 180 -23.83 -5.75 -10.02
C GLU A 180 -22.86 -5.84 -11.22
N ALA A 181 -22.87 -4.83 -12.09
CA ALA A 181 -22.04 -4.82 -13.29
C ALA A 181 -20.55 -4.73 -12.92
N ARG A 182 -20.19 -3.86 -11.98
CA ARG A 182 -18.81 -3.71 -11.49
C ARG A 182 -18.36 -4.95 -10.72
N ALA A 183 -19.23 -5.56 -9.91
CA ALA A 183 -18.92 -6.78 -9.19
C ALA A 183 -18.64 -7.95 -10.14
N GLN A 184 -19.43 -8.13 -11.21
CA GLN A 184 -19.18 -9.13 -12.25
C GLN A 184 -17.89 -8.87 -13.05
N GLN A 185 -17.63 -7.61 -13.39
CA GLN A 185 -16.38 -7.23 -14.05
C GLN A 185 -15.17 -7.55 -13.16
N GLN A 186 -15.26 -7.25 -11.87
CA GLN A 186 -14.19 -7.56 -10.92
C GLN A 186 -14.01 -9.06 -10.72
N LEU A 187 -15.08 -9.84 -10.64
CA LEU A 187 -15.00 -11.30 -10.57
C LEU A 187 -14.28 -11.88 -11.79
N SER A 188 -14.58 -11.36 -12.99
CA SER A 188 -13.90 -11.75 -14.22
C SER A 188 -12.40 -11.46 -14.16
N TYR A 189 -12.02 -10.32 -13.57
CA TYR A 189 -10.62 -10.01 -13.30
C TYR A 189 -9.99 -10.98 -12.30
N PHE A 190 -10.67 -11.33 -11.21
CA PHE A 190 -10.16 -12.31 -10.24
C PHE A 190 -9.99 -13.71 -10.83
N MET A 191 -10.91 -14.15 -11.70
CA MET A 191 -10.78 -15.43 -12.41
C MET A 191 -9.54 -15.44 -13.31
N ARG A 192 -9.27 -14.35 -14.03
CA ARG A 192 -8.04 -14.19 -14.81
C ARG A 192 -6.81 -14.20 -13.91
N LEU A 193 -6.84 -13.52 -12.77
CA LEU A 193 -5.72 -13.51 -11.84
C LEU A 193 -5.44 -14.92 -11.28
N ARG A 194 -6.49 -15.69 -10.99
CA ARG A 194 -6.39 -17.07 -10.47
C ARG A 194 -5.68 -17.99 -11.45
N SER A 195 -5.95 -17.83 -12.75
CA SER A 195 -5.35 -18.66 -13.79
C SER A 195 -3.86 -18.38 -14.02
N LEU A 196 -3.33 -17.27 -13.50
CA LEU A 196 -1.91 -16.97 -13.51
C LEU A 196 -1.15 -17.74 -12.41
N PRO A 197 0.11 -18.13 -12.64
CA PRO A 197 1.01 -18.57 -11.59
C PRO A 197 1.17 -17.49 -10.50
N PRO A 198 1.38 -17.85 -9.22
CA PRO A 198 1.53 -16.87 -8.13
C PRO A 198 2.52 -15.73 -8.43
N ALA A 199 3.67 -16.05 -9.04
CA ALA A 199 4.70 -15.07 -9.40
C ALA A 199 4.21 -13.99 -10.38
N GLU A 200 3.23 -14.30 -11.23
CA GLU A 200 2.68 -13.36 -12.22
C GLU A 200 1.52 -12.53 -11.66
N ARG A 201 0.84 -13.02 -10.62
CA ARG A 201 -0.29 -12.31 -9.99
C ARG A 201 0.12 -10.98 -9.40
N SER A 202 1.28 -10.92 -8.73
CA SER A 202 1.81 -9.69 -8.14
C SER A 202 2.14 -8.64 -9.22
N ILE A 203 2.62 -9.08 -10.39
CA ILE A 203 2.88 -8.19 -11.53
C ILE A 203 1.57 -7.66 -12.09
N GLU A 204 0.57 -8.52 -12.28
CA GLU A 204 -0.73 -8.13 -12.81
C GLU A 204 -1.49 -7.18 -11.87
N LEU A 205 -1.43 -7.41 -10.55
CA LEU A 205 -2.04 -6.51 -9.56
C LEU A 205 -1.38 -5.12 -9.56
N ARG A 206 -0.04 -5.04 -9.66
CA ARG A 206 0.66 -3.75 -9.76
C ARG A 206 0.31 -2.94 -11.00
N ARG A 207 -0.18 -3.58 -12.05
CA ARG A 207 -0.68 -2.94 -13.26
C ARG A 207 -2.13 -2.49 -13.12
N ASN A 208 -2.86 -3.00 -12.13
CA ASN A 208 -4.24 -2.64 -11.89
C ASN A 208 -4.32 -1.40 -10.96
N PRO A 209 -4.74 -0.23 -11.47
CA PRO A 209 -4.81 1.00 -10.70
C PRO A 209 -5.78 0.91 -9.50
N ASN A 210 -6.69 -0.06 -9.49
CA ASN A 210 -7.63 -0.27 -8.38
C ASN A 210 -6.98 -0.93 -7.16
N PHE A 211 -5.83 -1.60 -7.32
CA PHE A 211 -5.11 -2.28 -6.23
C PHE A 211 -3.84 -1.52 -5.82
N PHE A 212 -3.14 -0.93 -6.79
CA PHE A 212 -2.03 -0.03 -6.56
C PHE A 212 -2.20 1.19 -7.45
N PRO A 213 -2.53 2.38 -6.91
CA PRO A 213 -2.54 3.57 -7.73
C PRO A 213 -1.11 3.79 -8.25
N GLN A 214 -0.89 3.56 -9.55
CA GLN A 214 0.29 4.10 -10.20
C GLN A 214 0.12 5.61 -10.22
N SER A 215 1.14 6.36 -9.82
CA SER A 215 1.26 7.78 -10.07
C SER A 215 1.14 8.00 -11.58
N THR A 216 -0.08 8.24 -12.06
CA THR A 216 -0.33 8.63 -13.45
C THR A 216 0.05 10.10 -13.60
N LEU A 217 1.35 10.39 -13.49
CA LEU A 217 1.93 11.57 -14.10
C LEU A 217 1.87 11.37 -15.61
N ARG A 218 0.74 11.79 -16.18
CA ARG A 218 0.70 12.22 -17.57
C ARG A 218 1.72 13.36 -17.65
N LEU A 219 2.94 13.06 -18.14
CA LEU A 219 3.89 14.10 -18.51
C LEU A 219 3.16 15.07 -19.46
N PRO A 220 3.21 16.39 -19.22
CA PRO A 220 2.72 17.33 -20.22
C PRO A 220 3.50 17.08 -21.51
N GLN A 221 2.79 16.72 -22.58
CA GLN A 221 3.36 16.66 -23.92
C GLN A 221 4.00 18.02 -24.20
N PRO A 222 5.25 18.08 -24.71
CA PRO A 222 5.86 19.35 -25.05
C PRO A 222 4.95 20.02 -26.08
N SER A 223 4.40 21.18 -25.70
CA SER A 223 3.64 22.05 -26.59
C SER A 223 4.48 22.28 -27.84
N GLY A 224 4.08 21.64 -28.94
CA GLY A 224 4.68 21.82 -30.25
C GLY A 224 4.69 23.31 -30.54
N LYS A 225 5.88 23.90 -30.58
CA LYS A 225 6.07 25.24 -31.09
C LYS A 225 5.67 25.20 -32.55
N THR A 226 4.61 25.94 -32.84
CA THR A 226 4.30 26.50 -34.15
C THR A 226 5.56 27.10 -34.77
N ASN A 227 5.89 26.67 -35.98
CA ASN A 227 6.57 27.47 -36.99
C ASN A 227 5.81 27.26 -38.30
#